data_AF-D8FY43-F1
#
_entry.id   AF-D8FY43-F1
#
_cell.length_a   1.000
_cell.length_b   1.000
_cell.length_c   1.000
_cell.angle_alpha   90.00
_cell.angle_beta   90.00
_cell.angle_gamma   90.00
#
_symmetry.space_group_name_H-M   'P 1'
#
loop_
_entity.id
_entity.type
_entity.pdbx_description
1 polymer ?
#
loop_
_entity_poly.entity_id
_entity_poly.type
_entity_poly.pdbx_seq_one_letter_code
_entity_poly.pdbx_strand_id
1 'polypeptide(L)'
;MKEPDPIHKSISELKSKAREFREKSTEFQGLEREFTFIQDELLKKYERSSPHRKQPADLGDIREAILREFLSSTGYLPLKYGVSKSSVRIVTQTGHPSNQIDIAIYDSLNSPMLLSYSSLSFLAIESVYGVIQVKSRLSSRDDINEGLNNIASFKKLEGSDNRFGILFAYDCSLKWTTLAETVKDFMCKNTSSVWTNFIVVLNQGLILPCEEGTLPYGVRNHCFRNSDLRGISKPDVIGIPDTSNTLLKFYLYLIDLLKSCTVEELDLYQYVRLPFTTGEKAYCFTYGEIEEIGQCHEHGTYLRKISNETINKIIDICSSSEPTDMLHLFEAAFGSNNLSSPDGDQSDQVYLYNPDKLRLVDILTLPNSIGLQCYSLLIDRKICIIPKYYSFRDKLISECPKCNYPATLYFET
;
A
#
# COMPACT_ATOMS: atom_id res chain seq x y z
N MET A 1 3.43 17.65 -41.49
CA MET A 1 4.20 18.50 -40.57
C MET A 1 3.88 19.95 -40.89
N LYS A 2 3.23 20.71 -40.00
CA LYS A 2 3.20 22.17 -40.13
C LYS A 2 4.58 22.67 -39.70
N GLU A 3 5.21 23.52 -40.52
CA GLU A 3 6.43 24.22 -40.11
C GLU A 3 6.18 24.94 -38.77
N PRO A 4 7.11 24.88 -37.81
CA PRO A 4 6.96 25.59 -36.55
C PRO A 4 6.91 27.11 -36.80
N ASP A 5 6.03 27.78 -36.05
CA ASP A 5 5.82 29.23 -36.08
C ASP A 5 7.17 30.00 -36.00
N PRO A 6 7.43 31.00 -36.87
CA PRO A 6 8.71 31.73 -36.92
C PRO A 6 9.21 32.24 -35.56
N ILE A 7 8.28 32.59 -34.65
CA ILE A 7 8.59 33.07 -33.30
C ILE A 7 9.18 31.93 -32.44
N HIS A 8 8.63 30.72 -32.53
CA HIS A 8 9.13 29.55 -31.81
C HIS A 8 10.54 29.16 -32.22
N LYS A 9 10.86 29.27 -33.53
CA LYS A 9 12.21 29.01 -34.06
C LYS A 9 13.24 30.02 -33.54
N SER A 10 12.87 31.31 -33.53
CA SER A 10 13.73 32.40 -33.00
C SER A 10 14.00 32.27 -31.49
N ILE A 11 12.99 31.93 -30.68
CA ILE A 11 13.16 31.71 -29.23
C ILE A 11 14.06 30.49 -28.95
N SER A 12 13.91 29.42 -29.72
CA SER A 12 14.76 28.22 -29.63
C SER A 12 16.24 28.55 -29.91
N GLU A 13 16.50 29.32 -30.97
CA GLU A 13 17.86 29.75 -31.33
C GLU A 13 18.48 30.66 -30.26
N LEU A 14 17.71 31.59 -29.71
CA LEU A 14 18.17 32.45 -28.60
C LEU A 14 18.49 31.65 -27.33
N LYS A 15 17.66 30.65 -26.98
CA LYS A 15 17.95 29.74 -25.85
C LYS A 15 19.22 28.92 -26.08
N SER A 16 19.44 28.44 -27.31
CA SER A 16 20.66 27.71 -27.68
C SER A 16 21.90 28.58 -27.54
N LYS A 17 21.88 29.81 -28.09
CA LYS A 17 22.99 30.76 -27.94
C LYS A 17 23.26 31.12 -26.49
N ALA A 18 22.21 31.37 -25.69
CA ALA A 18 22.36 31.64 -24.27
C ALA A 18 23.02 30.48 -23.50
N ARG A 19 22.71 29.22 -23.88
CA ARG A 19 23.40 28.04 -23.36
C ARG A 19 24.88 28.05 -23.75
N GLU A 20 25.22 28.20 -25.04
CA GLU A 20 26.62 28.25 -25.51
C GLU A 20 27.46 29.34 -24.83
N PHE A 21 26.87 30.51 -24.57
CA PHE A 21 27.56 31.58 -23.83
C PHE A 21 27.83 31.20 -22.37
N ARG A 22 26.90 30.50 -21.72
CA ARG A 22 27.10 29.98 -20.36
C ARG A 22 28.11 28.83 -20.31
N GLU A 23 28.17 27.98 -21.34
CA GLU A 23 29.13 26.86 -21.44
C GLU A 23 30.59 27.28 -21.24
N LYS A 24 30.93 28.50 -21.63
CA LYS A 24 32.29 29.04 -21.53
C LYS A 24 32.56 29.83 -20.24
N SER A 25 31.55 30.08 -19.40
CA SER A 25 31.70 30.98 -18.24
C SER A 25 32.05 30.28 -16.94
N THR A 26 31.50 29.10 -16.67
CA THR A 26 31.67 28.39 -15.39
C THR A 26 31.59 26.88 -15.56
N GLU A 27 32.32 26.14 -14.71
CA GLU A 27 32.34 24.67 -14.68
C GLU A 27 30.97 24.08 -14.32
N PHE A 28 30.31 24.64 -13.31
CA PHE A 28 28.92 24.31 -12.95
C PHE A 28 27.96 25.44 -13.32
N GLN A 29 26.84 25.09 -13.96
CA GLN A 29 25.87 26.05 -14.54
C GLN A 29 24.48 25.95 -13.94
N GLY A 30 24.36 25.17 -12.87
CA GLY A 30 23.08 24.83 -12.26
C GLY A 30 22.45 23.56 -12.85
N LEU A 31 21.40 23.11 -12.18
CA LEU A 31 20.77 21.82 -12.44
C LEU A 31 20.04 21.74 -13.78
N GLU A 32 19.61 22.87 -14.35
CA GLU A 32 18.87 22.90 -15.62
C GLU A 32 19.63 22.20 -16.75
N ARG A 33 20.92 22.52 -16.92
CA ARG A 33 21.75 21.93 -17.97
C ARG A 33 21.96 20.43 -17.72
N GLU A 34 22.39 20.08 -16.51
CA GLU A 34 22.70 18.69 -16.14
C GLU A 34 21.47 17.79 -16.31
N PHE A 35 20.31 18.23 -15.82
CA PHE A 35 19.09 17.44 -15.93
C PHE A 35 18.52 17.37 -17.34
N THR A 36 18.79 18.35 -18.22
CA THR A 36 18.50 18.19 -19.66
C THR A 36 19.33 17.03 -20.23
N PHE A 37 20.64 16.98 -19.96
CA PHE A 37 21.49 15.89 -20.46
C PHE A 37 21.10 14.52 -19.91
N ILE A 38 20.80 14.44 -18.60
CA ILE A 38 20.38 13.19 -17.98
C ILE A 38 19.01 12.74 -18.50
N GLN A 39 18.07 13.66 -18.73
CA GLN A 39 16.79 13.34 -19.36
C GLN A 39 17.00 12.72 -20.74
N ASP A 40 17.87 13.31 -21.57
CA ASP A 40 18.20 12.77 -22.88
C ASP A 40 18.86 11.38 -22.78
N GLU A 41 19.73 11.17 -21.78
CA GLU A 41 20.35 9.86 -21.54
C GLU A 41 19.31 8.81 -21.12
N LEU A 42 18.40 9.15 -20.21
CA LEU A 42 17.33 8.25 -19.76
C LEU A 42 16.38 7.88 -20.90
N LEU A 43 15.99 8.85 -21.74
CA LEU A 43 15.17 8.60 -22.92
C LEU A 43 15.92 7.71 -23.93
N LYS A 44 17.22 7.92 -24.16
CA LYS A 44 18.03 7.02 -25.01
C LYS A 44 18.15 5.62 -24.44
N LYS A 45 18.34 5.46 -23.11
CA LYS A 45 18.34 4.15 -22.43
C LYS A 45 16.99 3.45 -22.61
N TYR A 46 15.90 4.18 -22.45
CA TYR A 46 14.55 3.70 -22.71
C TYR A 46 14.35 3.27 -24.18
N GLU A 47 14.74 4.08 -25.15
CA GLU A 47 14.67 3.75 -26.58
C GLU A 47 15.49 2.50 -26.93
N ARG A 48 16.67 2.35 -26.34
CA ARG A 48 17.53 1.16 -26.54
C ARG A 48 16.96 -0.11 -25.91
N SER A 49 16.07 0.02 -24.93
CA SER A 49 15.36 -1.13 -24.34
C SER A 49 14.29 -1.74 -25.26
N SER A 50 14.06 -1.18 -26.46
CA SER A 50 13.05 -1.59 -27.44
C SER A 50 13.07 -3.10 -27.80
N PRO A 51 11.91 -3.71 -28.12
CA PRO A 51 11.59 -5.11 -27.82
C PRO A 51 12.20 -6.16 -28.77
N HIS A 52 13.24 -5.82 -29.55
CA HIS A 52 13.69 -6.65 -30.67
C HIS A 52 14.02 -8.12 -30.31
N ARG A 53 14.21 -8.49 -29.02
CA ARG A 53 14.44 -9.88 -28.56
C ARG A 53 13.97 -10.20 -27.11
N LYS A 54 13.00 -9.50 -26.51
CA LYS A 54 12.65 -9.69 -25.07
C LYS A 54 11.15 -9.86 -24.83
N GLN A 55 10.78 -10.65 -23.80
CA GLN A 55 9.38 -10.79 -23.37
C GLN A 55 8.89 -9.48 -22.73
N PRO A 56 7.57 -9.17 -22.77
CA PRO A 56 7.03 -7.94 -22.19
C PRO A 56 7.35 -7.72 -20.71
N ALA A 57 7.39 -8.79 -19.91
CA ALA A 57 7.74 -8.73 -18.49
C ALA A 57 9.19 -8.24 -18.30
N ASP A 58 10.15 -8.86 -18.99
CA ASP A 58 11.57 -8.47 -18.95
C ASP A 58 11.78 -7.00 -19.35
N LEU A 59 10.94 -6.48 -20.24
CA LEU A 59 11.00 -5.07 -20.68
C LEU A 59 10.54 -4.10 -19.59
N GLY A 60 9.52 -4.49 -18.80
CA GLY A 60 9.10 -3.74 -17.61
C GLY A 60 10.25 -3.63 -16.62
N ASP A 61 10.82 -4.77 -16.22
CA ASP A 61 11.91 -4.85 -15.25
C ASP A 61 13.13 -4.00 -15.65
N ILE A 62 13.51 -4.02 -16.93
CA ILE A 62 14.62 -3.20 -17.44
C ILE A 62 14.32 -1.71 -17.29
N ARG A 63 13.09 -1.29 -17.59
CA ARG A 63 12.71 0.12 -17.58
C ARG A 63 12.53 0.64 -16.16
N GLU A 64 12.03 -0.20 -15.26
CA GLU A 64 12.08 0.06 -13.82
C GLU A 64 13.53 0.23 -13.35
N ALA A 65 14.44 -0.66 -13.78
CA ALA A 65 15.84 -0.60 -13.43
C ALA A 65 16.53 0.68 -13.92
N ILE A 66 16.18 1.21 -15.10
CA ILE A 66 16.73 2.49 -15.61
C ILE A 66 16.39 3.64 -14.65
N LEU A 67 15.12 3.76 -14.23
CA LEU A 67 14.74 4.82 -13.29
C LEU A 67 15.36 4.59 -11.90
N ARG A 68 15.38 3.34 -11.44
CA ARG A 68 15.99 2.96 -10.15
C ARG A 68 17.48 3.31 -10.10
N GLU A 69 18.22 3.03 -11.17
CA GLU A 69 19.65 3.38 -11.30
C GLU A 69 19.85 4.90 -11.25
N PHE A 70 19.02 5.67 -11.95
CA PHE A 70 19.07 7.13 -11.88
C PHE A 70 18.84 7.64 -10.46
N LEU A 71 17.86 7.11 -9.73
CA LEU A 71 17.55 7.57 -8.37
C LEU A 71 18.61 7.15 -7.35
N SER A 72 19.23 5.97 -7.51
CA SER A 72 20.13 5.39 -6.52
C SER A 72 21.62 5.67 -6.76
N SER A 73 22.07 5.72 -8.02
CA SER A 73 23.51 5.74 -8.36
C SER A 73 24.07 7.12 -8.65
N THR A 74 23.22 8.14 -8.81
CA THR A 74 23.66 9.48 -9.24
C THR A 74 24.12 10.39 -8.10
N GLY A 75 23.77 10.06 -6.85
CA GLY A 75 24.03 10.92 -5.69
C GLY A 75 23.08 12.12 -5.57
N TYR A 76 22.04 12.23 -6.41
CA TYR A 76 21.06 13.30 -6.31
C TYR A 76 20.09 13.14 -5.14
N LEU A 77 19.88 11.91 -4.65
CA LEU A 77 19.15 11.67 -3.42
C LEU A 77 20.13 11.58 -2.23
N PRO A 78 19.91 12.34 -1.14
CA PRO A 78 20.63 12.13 0.11
C PRO A 78 20.58 10.68 0.57
N LEU A 79 21.68 10.16 1.13
CA LEU A 79 21.83 8.75 1.49
C LEU A 79 20.67 8.18 2.32
N LYS A 80 20.09 8.98 3.22
CA LYS A 80 18.94 8.59 4.06
C LYS A 80 17.69 8.19 3.28
N TYR A 81 17.54 8.67 2.05
CA TYR A 81 16.45 8.30 1.16
C TYR A 81 16.91 7.12 0.32
N GLY A 82 16.83 5.92 0.91
CA GLY A 82 17.12 4.67 0.23
C GLY A 82 16.14 4.41 -0.89
N VAL A 83 16.62 3.87 -2.01
CA VAL A 83 15.79 3.41 -3.13
C VAL A 83 15.76 1.88 -3.10
N SER A 84 14.58 1.27 -3.19
CA SER A 84 14.46 -0.19 -3.18
C SER A 84 15.24 -0.82 -4.35
N LYS A 85 15.98 -1.90 -4.07
CA LYS A 85 16.83 -2.58 -5.08
C LYS A 85 16.03 -3.42 -6.07
N SER A 86 14.88 -3.92 -5.62
CA SER A 86 13.89 -4.67 -6.40
C SER A 86 12.52 -4.01 -6.25
N SER A 87 11.52 -4.55 -6.94
CA SER A 87 10.12 -4.29 -6.60
C SER A 87 9.85 -4.69 -5.15
N VAL A 88 8.82 -4.11 -4.56
CA VAL A 88 8.59 -4.16 -3.12
C VAL A 88 7.09 -4.33 -2.81
N ARG A 89 6.80 -5.07 -1.74
CA ARG A 89 5.50 -5.00 -1.06
C ARG A 89 5.68 -4.25 0.25
N ILE A 90 4.86 -3.24 0.47
CA ILE A 90 4.82 -2.54 1.74
C ILE A 90 3.82 -3.25 2.62
N VAL A 91 4.19 -3.56 3.85
CA VAL A 91 3.34 -4.26 4.83
C VAL A 91 3.12 -3.39 6.05
N THR A 92 1.99 -3.60 6.69
CA THR A 92 1.61 -2.95 7.94
C THR A 92 1.57 -3.97 9.07
N GLN A 93 1.53 -3.48 10.31
CA GLN A 93 1.39 -4.30 11.52
C GLN A 93 0.06 -5.09 11.55
N THR A 94 -0.96 -4.65 10.82
CA THR A 94 -2.24 -5.37 10.67
C THR A 94 -2.13 -6.58 9.72
N GLY A 95 -0.97 -6.78 9.08
CA GLY A 95 -0.72 -7.87 8.14
C GLY A 95 -1.10 -7.54 6.69
N HIS A 96 -1.77 -6.42 6.43
CA HIS A 96 -2.19 -6.03 5.08
C HIS A 96 -0.99 -5.60 4.24
N PRO A 97 -0.77 -6.22 3.07
CA PRO A 97 0.25 -5.78 2.11
C PRO A 97 -0.34 -4.82 1.07
N SER A 98 0.49 -3.93 0.53
CA SER A 98 0.23 -3.31 -0.77
C SER A 98 0.31 -4.36 -1.88
N ASN A 99 -0.14 -4.00 -3.08
CA ASN A 99 0.31 -4.69 -4.28
C ASN A 99 1.85 -4.55 -4.43
N GLN A 100 2.43 -5.32 -5.35
CA GLN A 100 3.84 -5.12 -5.72
C GLN A 100 4.01 -3.74 -6.38
N ILE A 101 4.90 -2.92 -5.83
CA ILE A 101 5.26 -1.60 -6.34
C ILE A 101 6.70 -1.63 -6.86
N ASP A 102 6.97 -0.91 -7.94
CA ASP A 102 8.25 -1.01 -8.65
C ASP A 102 9.41 -0.39 -7.87
N ILE A 103 9.18 0.77 -7.24
CA ILE A 103 10.20 1.51 -6.48
C ILE A 103 9.58 2.08 -5.21
N ALA A 104 10.18 1.79 -4.06
CA ALA A 104 9.94 2.55 -2.83
C ALA A 104 11.15 3.42 -2.48
N ILE A 105 10.87 4.57 -1.88
CA ILE A 105 11.86 5.41 -1.23
C ILE A 105 11.63 5.33 0.28
N TYR A 106 12.66 4.91 1.01
CA TYR A 106 12.56 4.53 2.43
C TYR A 106 13.73 5.09 3.25
N ASP A 107 13.61 5.07 4.57
CA ASP A 107 14.69 5.44 5.48
C ASP A 107 15.76 4.35 5.53
N SER A 108 16.83 4.52 4.78
CA SER A 108 17.92 3.56 4.69
C SER A 108 18.87 3.56 5.89
N LEU A 109 18.84 4.61 6.72
CA LEU A 109 19.77 4.75 7.84
C LEU A 109 19.21 4.11 9.10
N ASN A 110 17.90 4.19 9.30
CA ASN A 110 17.27 3.75 10.54
C ASN A 110 16.38 2.50 10.37
N SER A 111 15.98 2.15 9.15
CA SER A 111 15.02 1.05 8.94
C SER A 111 15.62 -0.13 8.17
N PRO A 112 15.72 -1.33 8.77
CA PRO A 112 16.05 -2.53 8.02
C PRO A 112 14.90 -2.94 7.08
N MET A 113 15.22 -3.70 6.04
CA MET A 113 14.20 -4.40 5.27
C MET A 113 13.65 -5.57 6.09
N LEU A 114 12.34 -5.81 6.04
CA LEU A 114 11.72 -6.96 6.71
C LEU A 114 12.11 -8.27 6.03
N LEU A 115 12.22 -8.25 4.70
CA LEU A 115 12.62 -9.39 3.88
C LEU A 115 13.20 -8.88 2.56
N SER A 116 14.25 -9.52 2.06
CA SER A 116 14.87 -9.15 0.79
C SER A 116 15.23 -10.40 -0.02
N TYR A 117 14.52 -10.60 -1.12
CA TYR A 117 14.87 -11.56 -2.17
C TYR A 117 15.44 -10.82 -3.38
N SER A 118 15.98 -11.56 -4.36
CA SER A 118 16.59 -10.97 -5.56
C SER A 118 15.61 -10.13 -6.40
N SER A 119 14.33 -10.50 -6.43
CA SER A 119 13.29 -9.84 -7.25
C SER A 119 12.18 -9.16 -6.46
N LEU A 120 12.08 -9.42 -5.15
CA LEU A 120 11.02 -8.86 -4.30
C LEU A 120 11.54 -8.58 -2.89
N SER A 121 11.25 -7.39 -2.40
CA SER A 121 11.55 -6.98 -1.03
C SER A 121 10.27 -6.68 -0.26
N PHE A 122 10.34 -6.71 1.07
CA PHE A 122 9.27 -6.27 1.96
C PHE A 122 9.79 -5.16 2.87
N LEU A 123 9.02 -4.07 2.93
CA LEU A 123 9.29 -2.93 3.79
C LEU A 123 8.10 -2.71 4.73
N ALA A 124 8.40 -2.33 5.96
CA ALA A 124 7.41 -1.86 6.91
C ALA A 124 6.92 -0.48 6.48
N ILE A 125 5.61 -0.20 6.58
CA ILE A 125 5.03 1.09 6.19
C ILE A 125 5.75 2.26 6.86
N GLU A 126 6.12 2.10 8.14
CA GLU A 126 6.78 3.07 9.01
C GLU A 126 8.06 3.61 8.37
N SER A 127 8.80 2.74 7.67
CA SER A 127 10.07 3.07 7.03
C SER A 127 9.94 3.81 5.69
N VAL A 128 8.76 3.85 5.07
CA VAL A 128 8.59 4.26 3.67
C VAL A 128 8.16 5.73 3.58
N TYR A 129 8.91 6.58 2.87
CA TYR A 129 8.52 7.96 2.57
C TYR A 129 7.46 8.02 1.46
N GLY A 130 7.59 7.16 0.46
CA GLY A 130 6.68 7.10 -0.66
C GLY A 130 7.11 6.12 -1.74
N VAL A 131 6.28 6.00 -2.77
CA VAL A 131 6.45 5.01 -3.83
C VAL A 131 6.37 5.64 -5.22
N ILE A 132 7.00 4.97 -6.18
CA ILE A 132 6.94 5.32 -7.60
C ILE A 132 6.50 4.07 -8.37
N GLN A 133 5.36 4.18 -9.05
CA GLN A 133 4.93 3.20 -10.04
C GLN A 133 5.45 3.61 -11.41
N VAL A 134 6.11 2.70 -12.11
CA VAL A 134 6.66 2.91 -13.44
C VAL A 134 5.75 2.27 -14.48
N LYS A 135 5.47 3.01 -15.54
CA LYS A 135 4.87 2.50 -16.78
C LYS A 135 5.80 2.79 -17.92
N SER A 136 6.05 1.80 -18.76
CA SER A 136 6.87 1.98 -19.95
C SER A 136 6.31 3.09 -20.85
N ARG A 137 5.03 2.97 -21.18
CA ARG A 137 4.30 3.87 -22.05
C ARG A 137 2.83 3.86 -21.65
N LEU A 138 2.23 5.03 -21.49
CA LEU A 138 0.79 5.15 -21.28
C LEU A 138 0.09 5.15 -22.65
N SER A 139 -0.52 4.02 -22.99
CA SER A 139 -1.10 3.79 -24.32
C SER A 139 -2.62 3.69 -24.29
N SER A 140 -3.21 3.42 -23.13
CA SER A 140 -4.64 3.28 -22.92
C SER A 140 -5.09 3.95 -21.61
N ARG A 141 -6.41 4.17 -21.44
CA ARG A 141 -6.97 4.60 -20.15
C ARG A 141 -6.72 3.55 -19.06
N ASP A 142 -6.68 2.28 -19.44
CA ASP A 142 -6.46 1.17 -18.51
C ASP A 142 -5.03 1.19 -17.97
N ASP A 143 -4.02 1.53 -18.78
CA ASP A 143 -2.63 1.65 -18.32
C ASP A 143 -2.48 2.72 -17.22
N ILE A 144 -3.22 3.83 -17.37
CA ILE A 144 -3.28 4.93 -16.39
C ILE A 144 -3.97 4.44 -15.12
N ASN A 145 -5.17 3.88 -15.26
CA ASN A 145 -5.95 3.39 -14.12
C ASN A 145 -5.23 2.29 -13.35
N GLU A 146 -4.55 1.37 -14.03
CA GLU A 146 -3.75 0.32 -13.41
C GLU A 146 -2.63 0.94 -12.55
N GLY A 147 -1.90 1.93 -13.08
CA GLY A 147 -0.86 2.64 -12.34
C GLY A 147 -1.41 3.40 -11.13
N LEU A 148 -2.52 4.13 -11.30
CA LEU A 148 -3.17 4.86 -10.22
C LEU A 148 -3.74 3.94 -9.14
N ASN A 149 -4.37 2.83 -9.52
CA ASN A 149 -4.87 1.82 -8.60
C ASN A 149 -3.74 1.12 -7.85
N ASN A 150 -2.58 0.91 -8.48
CA ASN A 150 -1.44 0.30 -7.79
C ASN A 150 -0.90 1.23 -6.70
N ILE A 151 -0.76 2.52 -6.99
CA ILE A 151 -0.41 3.54 -5.99
C ILE A 151 -1.48 3.62 -4.89
N ALA A 152 -2.76 3.57 -5.26
CA ALA A 152 -3.85 3.57 -4.30
C ALA A 152 -3.81 2.35 -3.37
N SER A 153 -3.36 1.19 -3.83
CA SER A 153 -3.19 0.01 -2.96
C SER A 153 -2.21 0.26 -1.81
N PHE A 154 -1.16 1.05 -2.05
CA PHE A 154 -0.22 1.50 -1.03
C PHE A 154 -0.83 2.59 -0.14
N LYS A 155 -1.48 3.58 -0.74
CA LYS A 155 -2.11 4.70 0.00
C LYS A 155 -3.39 4.33 0.75
N LYS A 156 -3.87 3.10 0.64
CA LYS A 156 -4.96 2.55 1.47
C LYS A 156 -4.44 1.90 2.76
N LEU A 157 -3.14 1.66 2.86
CA LEU A 157 -2.56 1.06 4.05
C LEU A 157 -2.70 2.01 5.25
N GLU A 158 -2.96 1.43 6.42
CA GLU A 158 -2.94 2.18 7.67
C GLU A 158 -1.56 2.82 7.88
N GLY A 159 -1.54 4.09 8.28
CA GLY A 159 -0.33 4.89 8.42
C GLY A 159 0.16 5.55 7.12
N SER A 160 -0.52 5.38 5.97
CA SER A 160 -0.04 5.97 4.70
C SER A 160 -0.34 7.45 4.47
N ASP A 161 -1.08 8.12 5.38
CA ASP A 161 -1.61 9.49 5.20
C ASP A 161 -0.57 10.55 4.79
N ASN A 162 0.65 10.43 5.31
CA ASN A 162 1.73 11.38 5.04
C ASN A 162 2.73 10.89 3.99
N ARG A 163 2.46 9.77 3.31
CA ARG A 163 3.36 9.15 2.33
C ARG A 163 2.96 9.47 0.90
N PHE A 164 3.93 9.65 0.02
CA PHE A 164 3.64 10.05 -1.36
C PHE A 164 3.56 8.86 -2.33
N GLY A 165 2.88 9.05 -3.44
CA GLY A 165 2.85 8.14 -4.57
C GLY A 165 3.03 8.91 -5.87
N ILE A 166 3.84 8.41 -6.78
CA ILE A 166 4.11 9.04 -8.08
C ILE A 166 3.91 8.01 -9.18
N LEU A 167 3.17 8.36 -10.23
CA LEU A 167 3.14 7.58 -11.46
C LEU A 167 4.16 8.15 -12.43
N PHE A 168 5.13 7.34 -12.82
CA PHE A 168 6.17 7.72 -13.77
C PHE A 168 5.99 6.94 -15.08
N ALA A 169 6.04 7.63 -16.20
CA ALA A 169 6.10 7.02 -17.52
C ALA A 169 7.17 7.66 -18.39
N TYR A 170 7.77 6.89 -19.29
CA TYR A 170 8.74 7.42 -20.25
C TYR A 170 8.07 8.11 -21.45
N ASP A 171 6.92 7.60 -21.88
CA ASP A 171 6.17 8.09 -23.03
C ASP A 171 4.65 7.92 -22.84
N CYS A 172 3.85 8.64 -23.63
CA CYS A 172 2.40 8.53 -23.67
C CYS A 172 1.91 8.65 -25.13
N SER A 173 1.14 7.69 -25.64
CA SER A 173 0.55 7.81 -26.98
C SER A 173 -0.82 8.48 -26.99
N LEU A 174 -1.40 8.73 -25.81
CA LEU A 174 -2.71 9.34 -25.68
C LEU A 174 -2.62 10.86 -25.86
N LYS A 175 -3.75 11.47 -26.24
CA LYS A 175 -3.88 12.93 -26.20
C LYS A 175 -3.80 13.40 -24.75
N TRP A 176 -3.23 14.58 -24.55
CA TRP A 176 -3.12 15.20 -23.22
C TRP A 176 -4.47 15.31 -22.50
N THR A 177 -5.54 15.65 -23.23
CA THR A 177 -6.90 15.74 -22.68
C THR A 177 -7.39 14.39 -22.16
N THR A 178 -7.12 13.30 -22.88
CA THR A 178 -7.51 11.95 -22.47
C THR A 178 -6.78 11.51 -21.21
N LEU A 179 -5.48 11.80 -21.11
CA LEU A 179 -4.70 11.53 -19.91
C LEU A 179 -5.25 12.35 -18.72
N ALA A 180 -5.46 13.66 -18.89
CA ALA A 180 -6.01 14.55 -17.87
C ALA A 180 -7.42 14.11 -17.39
N GLU A 181 -8.33 13.83 -18.32
CA GLU A 181 -9.69 13.32 -18.03
C GLU A 181 -9.65 12.02 -17.23
N THR A 182 -8.78 11.08 -17.61
CA THR A 182 -8.69 9.77 -16.92
C THR A 182 -8.22 9.94 -15.47
N VAL A 183 -7.27 10.84 -15.23
CA VAL A 183 -6.76 11.13 -13.88
C VAL A 183 -7.82 11.85 -13.06
N LYS A 184 -8.51 12.83 -13.65
CA LYS A 184 -9.64 13.51 -13.01
C LYS A 184 -10.75 12.54 -12.64
N ASP A 185 -11.14 11.64 -13.55
CA ASP A 185 -12.16 10.62 -13.31
C ASP A 185 -11.78 9.70 -12.15
N PHE A 186 -10.50 9.32 -12.06
CA PHE A 186 -9.99 8.56 -10.92
C PHE A 186 -10.10 9.37 -9.61
N MET A 187 -9.71 10.64 -9.62
CA MET A 187 -9.79 11.53 -8.46
C MET A 187 -11.23 11.73 -7.99
N CYS A 188 -12.18 11.93 -8.91
CA CYS A 188 -13.60 12.10 -8.57
C CYS A 188 -14.24 10.83 -7.96
N LYS A 189 -13.67 9.64 -8.21
CA LYS A 189 -14.18 8.36 -7.69
C LYS A 189 -13.55 7.95 -6.36
N ASN A 190 -12.53 8.65 -5.89
CA ASN A 190 -11.74 8.25 -4.74
C ASN A 190 -11.49 9.44 -3.80
N THR A 191 -11.24 9.17 -2.52
CA THR A 191 -10.85 10.24 -1.59
C THR A 191 -9.41 10.69 -1.84
N SER A 192 -9.09 11.93 -1.47
CA SER A 192 -7.76 12.51 -1.68
C SER A 192 -6.62 11.77 -0.98
N SER A 193 -6.94 10.95 0.02
CA SER A 193 -6.00 10.06 0.71
C SER A 193 -5.29 9.08 -0.24
N VAL A 194 -5.95 8.63 -1.32
CA VAL A 194 -5.39 7.61 -2.23
C VAL A 194 -4.91 8.17 -3.57
N TRP A 195 -5.01 9.48 -3.79
CA TRP A 195 -4.59 10.10 -5.05
C TRP A 195 -3.07 10.06 -5.22
N THR A 196 -2.60 9.97 -6.46
CA THR A 196 -1.17 10.21 -6.76
C THR A 196 -0.80 11.67 -6.50
N ASN A 197 0.42 11.92 -6.07
CA ASN A 197 0.92 13.29 -5.80
C ASN A 197 1.15 14.06 -7.10
N PHE A 198 1.64 13.37 -8.13
CA PHE A 198 1.66 13.85 -9.51
C PHE A 198 2.00 12.68 -10.45
N ILE A 199 1.91 12.95 -11.75
CA ILE A 199 2.26 12.02 -12.83
C ILE A 199 3.36 12.66 -13.66
N VAL A 200 4.34 11.86 -14.04
CA VAL A 200 5.44 12.25 -14.93
C VAL A 200 5.30 11.47 -16.22
N VAL A 201 5.33 12.17 -17.35
CA VAL A 201 5.56 11.59 -18.67
C VAL A 201 6.85 12.22 -19.19
N LEU A 202 7.97 11.50 -19.10
CA LEU A 202 9.32 12.06 -19.17
C LEU A 202 9.56 12.93 -20.42
N ASN A 203 8.99 12.55 -21.57
CA ASN A 203 9.12 13.27 -22.83
C ASN A 203 7.98 14.27 -23.13
N GLN A 204 7.00 14.44 -22.24
CA GLN A 204 5.81 15.27 -22.49
C GLN A 204 5.47 16.26 -21.38
N GLY A 205 5.81 15.98 -20.13
CA GLY A 205 5.57 16.89 -19.01
C GLY A 205 5.05 16.21 -17.76
N LEU A 206 4.42 16.99 -16.90
CA LEU A 206 3.82 16.54 -15.64
C LEU A 206 2.32 16.81 -15.63
N ILE A 207 1.58 15.98 -14.90
CA ILE A 207 0.18 16.24 -14.52
C ILE A 207 0.11 16.26 -13.01
N LEU A 208 -0.50 17.31 -12.47
CA LEU A 208 -0.68 17.50 -11.04
C LEU A 208 -2.17 17.62 -10.73
N PRO A 209 -2.63 17.08 -9.60
CA PRO A 209 -3.91 17.46 -9.01
C PRO A 209 -3.99 18.98 -8.81
N CYS A 210 -5.20 19.54 -8.91
CA CYS A 210 -5.49 20.91 -8.51
C CYS A 210 -6.97 21.08 -8.14
N GLU A 211 -7.29 22.23 -7.54
CA GLU A 211 -8.68 22.69 -7.36
C GLU A 211 -9.24 23.17 -8.71
N GLU A 212 -10.50 22.89 -8.99
CA GLU A 212 -11.17 23.39 -10.20
C GLU A 212 -11.07 24.92 -10.30
N GLY A 213 -10.73 25.43 -11.49
CA GLY A 213 -10.52 26.86 -11.72
C GLY A 213 -9.12 27.38 -11.38
N THR A 214 -8.22 26.50 -10.94
CA THR A 214 -6.80 26.84 -10.73
C THR A 214 -6.14 27.26 -12.05
N LEU A 215 -5.58 28.48 -12.09
CA LEU A 215 -4.86 28.97 -13.27
C LEU A 215 -3.42 28.44 -13.33
N PRO A 216 -2.91 28.11 -14.53
CA PRO A 216 -1.61 27.47 -14.70
C PRO A 216 -0.36 28.31 -14.44
N TYR A 217 -0.51 29.63 -14.29
CA TYR A 217 0.61 30.56 -14.12
C TYR A 217 0.60 31.30 -12.77
N GLY A 218 -0.16 30.80 -11.79
CA GLY A 218 -0.20 31.36 -10.44
C GLY A 218 1.02 30.95 -9.60
N VAL A 219 1.61 31.92 -8.88
CA VAL A 219 2.88 31.79 -8.11
C VAL A 219 2.80 30.80 -6.92
N ARG A 220 1.66 30.15 -6.66
CA ARG A 220 1.44 29.22 -5.52
C ARG A 220 0.50 28.03 -5.79
N ASN A 221 0.40 27.53 -7.03
CA ASN A 221 -0.68 26.60 -7.41
C ASN A 221 -0.26 25.14 -7.63
N HIS A 222 0.92 24.71 -7.18
CA HIS A 222 1.33 23.31 -7.35
C HIS A 222 0.82 22.47 -6.17
N CYS A 223 -0.35 21.83 -6.34
CA CYS A 223 -0.90 20.94 -5.33
C CYS A 223 -0.32 19.54 -5.50
N PHE A 224 0.87 19.30 -4.96
CA PHE A 224 1.52 17.98 -5.02
C PHE A 224 1.85 17.41 -3.65
N ARG A 225 1.85 18.17 -2.56
CA ARG A 225 2.04 17.61 -1.22
C ARG A 225 0.74 17.01 -0.71
N ASN A 226 0.83 16.02 0.18
CA ASN A 226 -0.35 15.41 0.80
C ASN A 226 -1.21 16.43 1.59
N SER A 227 -0.60 17.50 2.14
CA SER A 227 -1.35 18.63 2.71
C SER A 227 -2.21 19.34 1.68
N ASP A 228 -1.68 19.55 0.48
CA ASP A 228 -2.34 20.31 -0.58
C ASP A 228 -3.48 19.49 -1.18
N LEU A 229 -3.25 18.19 -1.41
CA LEU A 229 -4.27 17.27 -1.93
C LEU A 229 -5.51 17.19 -1.01
N ARG A 230 -5.29 17.21 0.31
CA ARG A 230 -6.38 17.23 1.31
C ARG A 230 -7.22 18.51 1.26
N GLY A 231 -6.65 19.60 0.77
CA GLY A 231 -7.34 20.88 0.63
C GLY A 231 -8.24 20.99 -0.61
N ILE A 232 -8.11 20.06 -1.57
CA ILE A 232 -8.88 20.09 -2.82
C ILE A 232 -10.31 19.61 -2.56
N SER A 233 -11.27 20.49 -2.82
CA SER A 233 -12.71 20.22 -2.65
C SER A 233 -13.38 19.79 -3.96
N LYS A 234 -13.03 20.42 -5.09
CA LYS A 234 -13.47 20.06 -6.44
C LYS A 234 -12.26 19.58 -7.24
N PRO A 235 -12.11 18.25 -7.44
CA PRO A 235 -10.93 17.69 -8.07
C PRO A 235 -10.82 18.09 -9.55
N ASP A 236 -9.66 18.62 -9.92
CA ASP A 236 -9.26 18.84 -11.31
C ASP A 236 -7.77 18.53 -11.48
N VAL A 237 -7.25 18.65 -12.70
CA VAL A 237 -5.83 18.46 -12.97
C VAL A 237 -5.25 19.57 -13.82
N ILE A 238 -3.99 19.88 -13.54
CA ILE A 238 -3.19 20.83 -14.31
C ILE A 238 -2.04 20.12 -15.01
N GLY A 239 -1.89 20.41 -16.30
CA GLY A 239 -0.75 19.95 -17.09
C GLY A 239 0.38 20.96 -17.13
N ILE A 240 1.59 20.50 -16.85
CA ILE A 240 2.83 21.27 -17.04
C ILE A 240 3.59 20.62 -18.20
N PRO A 241 3.50 21.16 -19.44
CA PRO A 241 4.16 20.57 -20.59
C PRO A 241 5.69 20.59 -20.45
N ASP A 242 6.35 19.65 -21.11
CA ASP A 242 7.80 19.59 -21.16
C ASP A 242 8.37 20.80 -21.91
N THR A 243 9.36 21.43 -21.29
CA THR A 243 10.17 22.48 -21.90
C THR A 243 11.66 22.10 -21.85
N SER A 244 11.94 20.80 -22.01
CA SER A 244 13.24 20.13 -21.85
C SER A 244 13.76 20.12 -20.40
N ASN A 245 12.84 20.00 -19.44
CA ASN A 245 13.16 20.05 -18.01
C ASN A 245 12.21 19.21 -17.13
N THR A 246 11.49 18.25 -17.72
CA THR A 246 10.56 17.38 -17.00
C THR A 246 11.25 16.60 -15.88
N LEU A 247 12.43 16.02 -16.15
CA LEU A 247 13.22 15.32 -15.15
C LEU A 247 13.64 16.23 -14.00
N LEU A 248 14.02 17.49 -14.29
CA LEU A 248 14.36 18.45 -13.25
C LEU A 248 13.15 18.75 -12.36
N LYS A 249 11.98 19.00 -12.96
CA LYS A 249 10.74 19.25 -12.19
C LYS A 249 10.36 18.03 -11.35
N PHE A 250 10.44 16.83 -11.92
CA PHE A 250 10.26 15.57 -11.17
C PHE A 250 11.19 15.51 -9.97
N TYR A 251 12.48 15.75 -10.17
CA TYR A 251 13.47 15.73 -9.08
C TYR A 251 13.20 16.78 -8.01
N LEU A 252 12.90 18.03 -8.39
CA LEU A 252 12.61 19.10 -7.43
C LEU A 252 11.36 18.78 -6.61
N TYR A 253 10.29 18.29 -7.24
CA TYR A 253 9.07 17.91 -6.53
C TYR A 253 9.28 16.67 -5.66
N LEU A 254 10.08 15.71 -6.12
CA LEU A 254 10.45 14.53 -5.33
C LEU A 254 11.22 14.93 -4.07
N ILE A 255 12.24 15.79 -4.18
CA ILE A 255 13.00 16.29 -3.03
C ILE A 255 12.10 17.05 -2.06
N ASP A 256 11.17 17.86 -2.58
CA ASP A 256 10.24 18.60 -1.73
C ASP A 256 9.28 17.67 -0.98
N LEU A 257 8.74 16.65 -1.67
CA LEU A 257 7.96 15.58 -1.04
C LEU A 257 8.75 14.87 0.05
N LEU A 258 9.97 14.42 -0.25
CA LEU A 258 10.86 13.74 0.69
C LEU A 258 11.21 14.58 1.93
N LYS A 259 11.22 15.91 1.80
CA LYS A 259 11.41 16.83 2.95
C LYS A 259 10.13 17.03 3.76
N SER A 260 8.97 16.94 3.11
CA SER A 260 7.66 17.12 3.75
C SER A 260 7.13 15.84 4.41
N CYS A 261 7.55 14.67 3.94
CA CYS A 261 7.14 13.38 4.45
C CYS A 261 7.99 12.98 5.67
N THR A 262 7.31 12.50 6.70
CA THR A 262 7.93 11.92 7.90
C THR A 262 7.70 10.42 7.89
N VAL A 263 8.65 9.71 8.48
CA VAL A 263 8.63 8.26 8.71
C VAL A 263 8.62 8.05 10.22
N GLU A 264 8.07 6.93 10.67
CA GLU A 264 8.04 6.56 12.08
C GLU A 264 9.18 5.59 12.41
N GLU A 265 9.49 5.44 13.70
CA GLU A 265 10.43 4.43 14.17
C GLU A 265 9.85 3.03 13.97
N LEU A 266 10.65 2.14 13.39
CA LEU A 266 10.23 0.76 13.14
C LEU A 266 10.40 -0.11 14.38
N ASP A 267 9.28 -0.54 14.97
CA ASP A 267 9.26 -1.58 15.99
C ASP A 267 9.15 -2.98 15.36
N LEU A 268 10.28 -3.68 15.29
CA LEU A 268 10.35 -5.04 14.72
C LEU A 268 9.53 -6.07 15.51
N TYR A 269 9.25 -5.85 16.80
CA TYR A 269 8.43 -6.79 17.59
C TYR A 269 7.03 -6.93 17.01
N GLN A 270 6.50 -5.86 16.38
CA GLN A 270 5.17 -5.84 15.78
C GLN A 270 5.11 -6.58 14.44
N TYR A 271 6.27 -6.95 13.88
CA TYR A 271 6.39 -7.68 12.62
C TYR A 271 6.87 -9.13 12.80
N VAL A 272 7.17 -9.56 14.03
CA VAL A 272 7.57 -10.96 14.33
C VAL A 272 6.49 -11.93 13.88
N ARG A 273 5.23 -11.58 14.14
CA ARG A 273 4.08 -12.38 13.76
C ARG A 273 2.91 -11.50 13.41
N LEU A 274 2.60 -11.45 12.12
CA LEU A 274 1.51 -10.64 11.61
C LEU A 274 0.16 -11.36 11.76
N PRO A 275 -0.94 -10.62 12.00
CA PRO A 275 -2.29 -11.16 11.98
C PRO A 275 -2.67 -11.79 10.63
N PHE A 276 -3.70 -12.64 10.65
CA PHE A 276 -4.41 -12.99 9.42
C PHE A 276 -5.22 -11.80 8.93
N THR A 277 -5.33 -11.67 7.60
CA THR A 277 -6.14 -10.63 6.96
C THR A 277 -7.28 -11.23 6.15
N THR A 278 -8.46 -10.62 6.20
CA THR A 278 -9.61 -10.97 5.36
C THR A 278 -10.40 -9.70 5.04
N GLY A 279 -10.49 -9.32 3.76
CA GLY A 279 -11.00 -8.01 3.38
C GLY A 279 -10.14 -6.87 3.95
N GLU A 280 -10.77 -5.96 4.70
CA GLU A 280 -10.12 -4.85 5.42
C GLU A 280 -9.86 -5.17 6.91
N LYS A 281 -10.14 -6.41 7.33
CA LYS A 281 -10.07 -6.82 8.73
C LYS A 281 -8.86 -7.70 9.00
N ALA A 282 -8.26 -7.50 10.16
CA ALA A 282 -7.18 -8.30 10.69
C ALA A 282 -7.67 -9.09 11.91
N TYR A 283 -7.20 -10.33 12.08
CA TYR A 283 -7.51 -11.15 13.26
C TYR A 283 -6.38 -12.09 13.66
N CYS A 284 -6.30 -12.39 14.95
CA CYS A 284 -5.37 -13.38 15.52
C CYS A 284 -6.13 -14.37 16.41
N PHE A 285 -5.67 -15.62 16.46
CA PHE A 285 -6.07 -16.55 17.53
C PHE A 285 -5.23 -16.27 18.77
N THR A 286 -5.86 -16.03 19.92
CA THR A 286 -5.15 -15.56 21.13
C THR A 286 -4.34 -16.66 21.80
N TYR A 287 -4.71 -17.93 21.62
CA TYR A 287 -3.91 -19.08 22.06
C TYR A 287 -2.79 -19.47 21.07
N GLY A 288 -2.50 -18.61 20.08
CA GLY A 288 -1.35 -18.73 19.20
C GLY A 288 -1.47 -19.85 18.16
N GLU A 289 -0.33 -20.42 17.76
CA GLU A 289 -0.18 -21.30 16.57
C GLU A 289 -1.04 -22.56 16.65
N ILE A 290 -1.33 -23.05 17.86
CA ILE A 290 -2.09 -24.28 18.08
C ILE A 290 -3.55 -24.10 17.65
N GLU A 291 -4.14 -22.91 17.86
CA GLU A 291 -5.51 -22.63 17.43
C GLU A 291 -5.63 -22.27 15.95
N GLU A 292 -4.54 -21.83 15.30
CA GLU A 292 -4.54 -21.51 13.87
C GLU A 292 -4.70 -22.75 12.99
N ILE A 293 -4.40 -23.94 13.53
CA ILE A 293 -4.48 -25.18 12.78
C ILE A 293 -5.72 -26.00 13.14
N GLY A 294 -6.27 -26.67 12.13
CA GLY A 294 -7.24 -27.74 12.29
C GLY A 294 -6.64 -29.07 11.87
N GLN A 295 -7.17 -30.15 12.43
CA GLN A 295 -6.81 -31.51 12.05
C GLN A 295 -7.94 -32.15 11.25
N CYS A 296 -7.62 -32.76 10.12
CA CYS A 296 -8.49 -33.65 9.36
C CYS A 296 -7.94 -35.07 9.42
N HIS A 297 -8.79 -36.07 9.65
CA HIS A 297 -8.35 -37.47 9.69
C HIS A 297 -7.84 -37.96 8.32
N GLU A 298 -8.44 -37.51 7.21
CA GLU A 298 -8.06 -37.94 5.86
C GLU A 298 -6.93 -37.09 5.25
N HIS A 299 -6.95 -35.78 5.50
CA HIS A 299 -6.10 -34.82 4.77
C HIS A 299 -4.99 -34.17 5.61
N GLY A 300 -4.89 -34.52 6.90
CA GLY A 300 -3.90 -33.98 7.82
C GLY A 300 -4.23 -32.57 8.33
N THR A 301 -3.19 -31.84 8.73
CA THR A 301 -3.30 -30.48 9.27
C THR A 301 -3.63 -29.46 8.18
N TYR A 302 -4.48 -28.48 8.51
CA TYR A 302 -4.81 -27.35 7.64
C TYR A 302 -4.87 -26.05 8.43
N LEU A 303 -4.72 -24.92 7.73
CA LEU A 303 -4.81 -23.60 8.32
C LEU A 303 -6.27 -23.15 8.41
N ARG A 304 -6.70 -22.71 9.59
CA ARG A 304 -8.00 -22.09 9.82
C ARG A 304 -8.03 -20.69 9.24
N LYS A 305 -9.11 -20.38 8.54
CA LYS A 305 -9.37 -19.07 7.94
C LYS A 305 -10.78 -18.62 8.23
N ILE A 306 -10.98 -17.31 8.29
CA ILE A 306 -12.29 -16.69 8.47
C ILE A 306 -12.58 -15.86 7.23
N SER A 307 -13.76 -16.06 6.65
CA SER A 307 -14.16 -15.30 5.47
C SER A 307 -14.49 -13.85 5.83
N ASN A 308 -14.44 -12.94 4.85
CA ASN A 308 -14.79 -11.54 5.07
C ASN A 308 -16.25 -11.36 5.51
N GLU A 309 -17.18 -12.17 5.01
CA GLU A 309 -18.58 -12.13 5.46
C GLU A 309 -18.69 -12.57 6.92
N THR A 310 -18.02 -13.67 7.28
CA THR A 310 -18.07 -14.21 8.64
C THR A 310 -17.42 -13.28 9.65
N ILE A 311 -16.26 -12.68 9.34
CA ILE A 311 -15.58 -11.82 10.31
C ILE A 311 -16.45 -10.60 10.67
N ASN A 312 -17.15 -10.03 9.68
CA ASN A 312 -18.06 -8.90 9.91
C ASN A 312 -19.26 -9.35 10.75
N LYS A 313 -19.85 -10.51 10.46
CA LYS A 313 -20.90 -11.11 11.30
C LYS A 313 -20.45 -11.30 12.76
N ILE A 314 -19.21 -11.76 12.97
CA ILE A 314 -18.64 -11.91 14.31
C ILE A 314 -18.52 -10.56 15.00
N ILE A 315 -17.97 -9.55 14.31
CA ILE A 315 -17.80 -8.19 14.83
C ILE A 315 -19.15 -7.57 15.23
N ASP A 316 -20.17 -7.70 14.39
CA ASP A 316 -21.50 -7.12 14.63
C ASP A 316 -22.17 -7.71 15.88
N ILE A 317 -22.10 -9.04 16.02
CA ILE A 317 -22.68 -9.74 17.18
C ILE A 317 -21.87 -9.44 18.44
N CYS A 318 -20.54 -9.52 18.38
CA CYS A 318 -19.69 -9.27 19.55
C CYS A 318 -19.76 -7.80 20.01
N SER A 319 -19.84 -6.84 19.08
CA SER A 319 -19.93 -5.42 19.42
C SER A 319 -21.28 -5.02 20.02
N SER A 320 -22.33 -5.83 19.83
CA SER A 320 -23.64 -5.65 20.47
C SER A 320 -23.80 -6.45 21.76
N SER A 321 -22.84 -7.33 22.10
CA SER A 321 -22.82 -8.05 23.36
C SER A 321 -22.30 -7.18 24.50
N GLU A 322 -22.83 -7.38 25.71
CA GLU A 322 -22.27 -6.75 26.91
C GLU A 322 -20.87 -7.30 27.19
N PRO A 323 -19.87 -6.43 27.44
CA PRO A 323 -18.52 -6.89 27.76
C PRO A 323 -18.54 -7.70 29.06
N THR A 324 -17.81 -8.80 29.05
CA THR A 324 -17.60 -9.68 30.21
C THR A 324 -16.10 -9.98 30.35
N ASP A 325 -15.73 -10.92 31.20
CA ASP A 325 -14.36 -11.43 31.29
C ASP A 325 -14.35 -12.96 31.25
N MET A 326 -13.16 -13.52 31.10
CA MET A 326 -13.00 -14.97 31.01
C MET A 326 -13.46 -15.70 32.27
N LEU A 327 -13.29 -15.11 33.46
CA LEU A 327 -13.68 -15.73 34.73
C LEU A 327 -15.20 -15.90 34.80
N HIS A 328 -15.96 -14.84 34.48
CA HIS A 328 -17.42 -14.90 34.44
C HIS A 328 -17.93 -15.92 33.41
N LEU A 329 -17.27 -16.04 32.25
CA LEU A 329 -17.62 -17.08 31.27
C LEU A 329 -17.35 -18.49 31.82
N PHE A 330 -16.24 -18.70 32.53
CA PHE A 330 -15.91 -19.96 33.18
C PHE A 330 -16.93 -20.33 34.27
N GLU A 331 -17.27 -19.39 35.15
CA GLU A 331 -18.26 -19.60 36.21
C GLU A 331 -19.65 -19.89 35.64
N ALA A 332 -20.06 -19.19 34.59
CA ALA A 332 -21.35 -19.43 33.95
C ALA A 332 -21.42 -20.77 33.20
N ALA A 333 -20.28 -21.32 32.78
CA ALA A 333 -20.19 -22.60 32.06
C ALA A 333 -20.09 -23.80 33.01
N PHE A 334 -19.26 -23.73 34.05
CA PHE A 334 -18.94 -24.86 34.94
C PHE A 334 -19.48 -24.71 36.38
N GLY A 335 -20.06 -23.57 36.73
CA GLY A 335 -20.46 -23.22 38.09
C GLY A 335 -19.30 -22.59 38.89
N SER A 336 -19.65 -21.88 39.97
CA SER A 336 -18.68 -21.24 40.86
C SER A 336 -17.85 -22.28 41.63
N ASN A 337 -16.66 -22.58 41.14
CA ASN A 337 -15.58 -23.12 41.98
C ASN A 337 -14.73 -21.93 42.41
N ASN A 338 -14.31 -21.85 43.67
CA ASN A 338 -13.45 -20.79 44.23
C ASN A 338 -12.06 -20.71 43.53
N LEU A 339 -12.05 -20.37 42.24
CA LEU A 339 -10.87 -20.07 41.46
C LEU A 339 -10.52 -18.62 41.81
N SER A 340 -9.59 -18.47 42.75
CA SER A 340 -9.00 -17.17 43.03
C SER A 340 -8.23 -16.74 41.79
N SER A 341 -8.48 -15.54 41.28
CA SER A 341 -7.56 -14.92 40.32
C SER A 341 -6.19 -14.84 41.00
N PRO A 342 -5.12 -15.36 40.38
CA PRO A 342 -3.79 -15.17 40.91
C PRO A 342 -3.44 -13.69 40.74
N ASP A 343 -3.59 -12.96 41.84
CA ASP A 343 -3.29 -11.56 42.06
C ASP A 343 -4.02 -10.55 41.15
N GLY A 344 -4.43 -9.43 41.76
CA GLY A 344 -5.24 -8.41 41.10
C GLY A 344 -4.52 -7.81 39.90
N ASP A 345 -5.07 -8.01 38.72
CA ASP A 345 -4.85 -7.13 37.59
C ASP A 345 -6.02 -7.23 36.61
N GLN A 346 -6.29 -6.14 35.90
CA GLN A 346 -7.44 -5.96 35.00
C GLN A 346 -7.61 -7.16 34.06
N SER A 347 -8.64 -7.99 34.26
CA SER A 347 -8.95 -9.06 33.30
C SER A 347 -9.35 -8.42 31.97
N ASP A 348 -8.72 -8.83 30.87
CA ASP A 348 -9.07 -8.34 29.55
C ASP A 348 -10.56 -8.53 29.28
N GLN A 349 -11.22 -7.46 28.84
CA GLN A 349 -12.63 -7.53 28.45
C GLN A 349 -12.79 -8.40 27.23
N VAL A 350 -13.75 -9.32 27.29
CA VAL A 350 -14.09 -10.23 26.21
C VAL A 350 -15.54 -10.06 25.78
N TYR A 351 -15.81 -10.36 24.52
CA TYR A 351 -17.12 -10.20 23.86
C TYR A 351 -17.59 -11.55 23.32
N LEU A 352 -18.79 -11.98 23.68
CA LEU A 352 -19.28 -13.31 23.37
C LEU A 352 -20.11 -13.33 22.08
N TYR A 353 -19.74 -14.21 21.15
CA TYR A 353 -20.60 -14.55 20.02
C TYR A 353 -21.72 -15.51 20.47
N ASN A 354 -22.90 -14.98 20.74
CA ASN A 354 -24.09 -15.75 21.12
C ASN A 354 -25.38 -15.14 20.53
N PRO A 355 -25.59 -15.20 19.20
CA PRO A 355 -26.72 -14.56 18.54
C PRO A 355 -28.08 -15.09 19.01
N ASP A 356 -28.15 -16.37 19.38
CA ASP A 356 -29.40 -17.02 19.76
C ASP A 356 -29.67 -16.94 21.28
N LYS A 357 -28.78 -16.28 22.04
CA LYS A 357 -28.86 -16.14 23.51
C LYS A 357 -29.03 -17.48 24.23
N LEU A 358 -28.32 -18.52 23.75
CA LEU A 358 -28.34 -19.84 24.36
C LEU A 358 -27.62 -19.81 25.72
N ARG A 359 -27.95 -20.77 26.59
CA ARG A 359 -27.31 -20.89 27.91
C ARG A 359 -25.84 -21.23 27.73
N LEU A 360 -24.97 -20.57 28.49
CA LEU A 360 -23.52 -20.68 28.32
C LEU A 360 -23.00 -22.10 28.56
N VAL A 361 -23.56 -22.82 29.55
CA VAL A 361 -23.25 -24.23 29.80
C VAL A 361 -23.47 -25.12 28.56
N ASP A 362 -24.49 -24.84 27.73
CA ASP A 362 -24.85 -25.67 26.58
C ASP A 362 -23.91 -25.46 25.38
N ILE A 363 -23.22 -24.31 25.32
CA ILE A 363 -22.42 -23.92 24.14
C ILE A 363 -20.92 -23.79 24.44
N LEU A 364 -20.54 -23.59 25.70
CA LEU A 364 -19.14 -23.46 26.14
C LEU A 364 -18.58 -24.71 26.82
N THR A 365 -19.37 -25.77 27.03
CA THR A 365 -18.88 -27.01 27.65
C THR A 365 -19.11 -28.22 26.76
N LEU A 366 -18.32 -29.26 26.98
CA LEU A 366 -18.55 -30.61 26.48
C LEU A 366 -18.48 -31.60 27.64
N PRO A 367 -19.12 -32.78 27.54
CA PRO A 367 -18.94 -33.84 28.52
C PRO A 367 -17.44 -34.12 28.73
N ASN A 368 -16.99 -34.06 29.99
CA ASN A 368 -15.59 -34.29 30.41
C ASN A 368 -14.53 -33.25 29.95
N SER A 369 -14.93 -32.09 29.41
CA SER A 369 -13.95 -31.04 29.08
C SER A 369 -13.47 -30.28 30.32
N ILE A 370 -12.16 -30.07 30.44
CA ILE A 370 -11.53 -29.34 31.56
C ILE A 370 -11.49 -27.81 31.29
N GLY A 371 -11.90 -27.34 30.11
CA GLY A 371 -11.88 -25.93 29.73
C GLY A 371 -12.98 -25.53 28.75
N LEU A 372 -13.16 -24.21 28.60
CA LEU A 372 -14.16 -23.64 27.70
C LEU A 372 -13.96 -24.12 26.26
N GLN A 373 -15.05 -24.52 25.62
CA GLN A 373 -15.08 -25.00 24.25
C GLN A 373 -15.38 -23.84 23.30
N CYS A 374 -14.41 -22.94 23.18
CA CYS A 374 -14.46 -21.78 22.32
C CYS A 374 -13.15 -21.58 21.55
N TYR A 375 -13.20 -20.77 20.51
CA TYR A 375 -12.05 -20.07 19.96
C TYR A 375 -12.00 -18.67 20.56
N SER A 376 -10.80 -18.15 20.76
CA SER A 376 -10.60 -16.77 21.20
C SER A 376 -9.86 -15.99 20.11
N LEU A 377 -10.50 -14.94 19.59
CA LEU A 377 -9.99 -14.15 18.49
C LEU A 377 -9.75 -12.71 18.93
N LEU A 378 -8.57 -12.17 18.65
CA LEU A 378 -8.33 -10.73 18.72
C LEU A 378 -8.70 -10.09 17.38
N ILE A 379 -9.70 -9.21 17.37
CA ILE A 379 -10.20 -8.49 16.18
C ILE A 379 -10.39 -7.03 16.58
N ASP A 380 -9.81 -6.08 15.84
CA ASP A 380 -9.94 -4.63 16.11
C ASP A 380 -9.70 -4.26 17.59
N ARG A 381 -8.66 -4.85 18.22
CA ARG A 381 -8.30 -4.70 19.65
C ARG A 381 -9.34 -5.23 20.66
N LYS A 382 -10.32 -6.01 20.20
CA LYS A 382 -11.32 -6.69 21.06
C LYS A 382 -11.09 -8.20 21.03
N ILE A 383 -11.24 -8.84 22.18
CA ILE A 383 -11.19 -10.30 22.29
C ILE A 383 -12.60 -10.84 22.10
N CYS A 384 -12.86 -11.47 20.97
CA CYS A 384 -14.11 -12.13 20.63
C CYS A 384 -14.03 -13.62 20.99
N ILE A 385 -14.95 -14.09 21.82
CA ILE A 385 -15.08 -15.49 22.21
C ILE A 385 -16.15 -16.14 21.33
N ILE A 386 -15.75 -17.17 20.58
CA ILE A 386 -16.63 -17.90 19.67
C ILE A 386 -16.80 -19.33 20.19
N PRO A 387 -17.96 -19.66 20.79
CA PRO A 387 -18.27 -21.04 21.14
C PRO A 387 -18.08 -21.97 19.94
N LYS A 388 -17.37 -23.09 20.13
CA LYS A 388 -17.12 -24.09 19.07
C LYS A 388 -18.43 -24.59 18.46
N TYR A 389 -19.48 -24.66 19.28
CA TYR A 389 -20.86 -24.91 18.84
C TYR A 389 -21.25 -24.07 17.61
N TYR A 390 -21.11 -22.74 17.69
CA TYR A 390 -21.44 -21.85 16.59
C TYR A 390 -20.47 -21.99 15.42
N SER A 391 -19.18 -22.18 15.70
CA SER A 391 -18.20 -22.39 14.64
C SER A 391 -18.53 -23.60 13.77
N PHE A 392 -19.03 -24.71 14.35
CA PHE A 392 -19.41 -25.90 13.59
C PHE A 392 -20.78 -25.75 12.92
N ARG A 393 -21.78 -25.24 13.65
CA ARG A 393 -23.14 -25.08 13.13
C ARG A 393 -23.20 -24.11 11.95
N ASP A 394 -22.56 -22.95 12.09
CA ASP A 394 -22.62 -21.85 11.13
C ASP A 394 -21.37 -21.81 10.21
N LYS A 395 -20.43 -22.76 10.36
CA LYS A 395 -19.16 -22.82 9.62
C LYS A 395 -18.37 -21.51 9.66
N LEU A 396 -18.26 -20.92 10.85
CA LEU A 396 -17.65 -19.59 11.02
C LEU A 396 -16.14 -19.61 10.72
N ILE A 397 -15.47 -20.68 11.14
CA ILE A 397 -14.04 -20.88 10.87
C ILE A 397 -13.92 -22.03 9.88
N SER A 398 -13.06 -21.86 8.88
CA SER A 398 -12.91 -22.82 7.79
C SER A 398 -12.61 -24.22 8.32
N GLU A 399 -13.29 -25.21 7.75
CA GLU A 399 -12.98 -26.63 7.91
C GLU A 399 -11.89 -27.06 6.91
N CYS A 400 -11.62 -28.36 6.83
CA CYS A 400 -10.64 -28.90 5.89
C CYS A 400 -11.04 -28.55 4.44
N PRO A 401 -10.19 -27.83 3.69
CA PRO A 401 -10.54 -27.37 2.34
C PRO A 401 -10.58 -28.50 1.30
N LYS A 402 -10.10 -29.70 1.65
CA LYS A 402 -10.06 -30.88 0.78
C LYS A 402 -11.20 -31.87 1.04
N CYS A 403 -11.95 -31.70 2.13
CA CYS A 403 -13.10 -32.55 2.43
C CYS A 403 -14.31 -32.09 1.60
N ASN A 404 -14.89 -33.00 0.82
CA ASN A 404 -16.14 -32.77 0.09
C ASN A 404 -17.40 -32.97 0.96
N TYR A 405 -17.25 -33.31 2.24
CA TYR A 405 -18.35 -33.53 3.18
C TYR A 405 -18.30 -32.50 4.32
N PRO A 406 -19.45 -31.91 4.72
CA PRO A 406 -19.50 -31.05 5.91
C PRO A 406 -19.10 -31.85 7.15
N ALA A 407 -18.26 -31.28 8.02
CA ALA A 407 -17.81 -31.95 9.23
C ALA A 407 -18.92 -32.04 10.28
N THR A 408 -19.85 -32.99 10.13
CA THR A 408 -20.83 -33.36 11.17
C THR A 408 -20.49 -34.69 11.86
N LEU A 409 -19.24 -35.15 11.82
CA LEU A 409 -18.84 -36.44 12.41
C LEU A 409 -17.53 -36.36 13.19
N TYR A 410 -17.46 -35.52 14.25
CA TYR A 410 -16.38 -35.63 15.25
C TYR A 410 -16.85 -35.32 16.69
N PHE A 411 -18.13 -35.57 16.98
CA PHE A 411 -18.65 -35.56 18.37
C PHE A 411 -19.11 -36.94 18.86
N GLU A 412 -18.64 -38.00 18.21
CA GLU A 412 -18.69 -39.37 18.75
C GLU A 412 -17.26 -39.91 18.83
N THR A 413 -16.49 -39.47 19.83
CA THR A 413 -15.53 -40.30 20.59
C THR A 413 -14.98 -39.54 21.78
#